data_AF-A0A225V1K7-F1
#
_entry.id   AF-A0A225V1K7-F1
#
_cell.length_a   1.000
_cell.length_b   1.000
_cell.length_c   1.000
_cell.angle_alpha   90.00
_cell.angle_beta   90.00
_cell.angle_gamma   90.00
#
_symmetry.space_group_name_H-M   'P 1'
#
loop_
_entity.id
_entity.type
_entity.pdbx_description
1 polymer ?
#
loop_
_entity_poly.entity_id
_entity_poly.type
_entity_poly.pdbx_seq_one_letter_code
_entity_poly.pdbx_strand_id
1 'polypeptide(L)'
;MRPVLLSTRTTGEDEQTAEYVDESIGSVIDEINAAVGKSVVIAVTTDSAPLMQKAWESFEEEEKRPIFCNGCSSHALNLIMEEVLHFPRMD
;
A
#
# COMPACT_ATOMS: atom_id res chain seq x y z
N MET A 1 14.43 -12.10 -9.18
CA MET A 1 14.31 -11.95 -7.71
C MET A 1 13.23 -12.89 -7.21
N ARG A 2 13.38 -13.51 -6.04
CA ARG A 2 12.33 -14.35 -5.44
C ARG A 2 11.58 -13.53 -4.39
N PRO A 3 10.27 -13.30 -4.52
CA PRO A 3 9.52 -12.57 -3.52
C PRO A 3 9.49 -13.37 -2.21
N VAL A 4 9.52 -12.64 -1.09
CA VAL A 4 9.45 -13.20 0.26
C VAL A 4 8.27 -12.55 0.96
N LEU A 5 7.38 -13.38 1.51
CA LEU A 5 6.33 -12.90 2.41
C LEU A 5 6.95 -12.68 3.79
N LEU A 6 7.00 -11.43 4.24
CA LEU A 6 7.52 -11.10 5.57
C LEU A 6 6.44 -11.25 6.66
N SER A 7 5.26 -10.70 6.42
CA SER A 7 4.15 -10.72 7.37
C SER A 7 2.81 -10.59 6.67
N THR A 8 1.75 -10.99 7.36
CA THR A 8 0.35 -10.79 6.98
C THR A 8 -0.39 -10.22 8.18
N ARG A 9 -1.16 -9.16 7.97
CA ARG A 9 -1.95 -8.52 9.03
C ARG A 9 -3.42 -8.48 8.61
N THR A 10 -4.31 -8.66 9.58
CA THR A 10 -5.75 -8.51 9.40
C THR A 10 -6.13 -7.06 9.64
N THR A 11 -7.06 -6.52 8.85
CA THR A 11 -7.55 -5.14 8.94
C THR A 11 -8.38 -4.81 10.19
N GLY A 12 -8.41 -5.70 11.19
CA GLY A 12 -9.17 -5.48 12.44
C GLY A 12 -10.67 -5.27 12.21
N GLU A 13 -11.35 -4.75 13.23
CA GLU A 13 -12.74 -4.29 13.16
C GLU A 13 -12.86 -2.76 13.04
N ASP A 14 -11.71 -2.05 13.06
CA ASP A 14 -11.65 -0.60 13.04
C ASP A 14 -12.12 -0.04 11.69
N GLU A 15 -12.69 1.17 11.74
CA GLU A 15 -13.03 1.90 10.53
C GLU A 15 -11.76 2.14 9.71
N GLN A 16 -11.77 1.69 8.45
CA GLN A 16 -10.61 1.76 7.57
C GLN A 16 -10.44 3.21 7.08
N THR A 17 -9.96 4.10 7.94
CA THR A 17 -9.62 5.48 7.60
C THR A 17 -8.23 5.56 6.97
N ALA A 18 -7.89 6.71 6.38
CA ALA A 18 -6.56 6.93 5.81
C ALA A 18 -5.48 6.90 6.91
N GLU A 19 -5.81 7.40 8.10
CA GLU A 19 -4.94 7.41 9.27
C GLU A 19 -4.68 5.98 9.78
N TYR A 20 -5.71 5.14 9.83
CA TYR A 20 -5.55 3.73 10.20
C TYR A 20 -4.60 3.01 9.24
N VAL A 21 -4.74 3.26 7.93
CA VAL A 21 -3.86 2.70 6.90
C VAL A 21 -2.43 3.22 7.05
N ASP A 22 -2.24 4.51 7.32
CA ASP A 22 -0.92 5.12 7.57
C ASP A 22 -0.21 4.46 8.75
N GLU A 23 -0.90 4.35 9.89
CA GLU A 23 -0.35 3.71 11.08
C GLU A 23 -0.04 2.22 10.84
N SER A 24 -0.96 1.50 10.19
CA SER A 24 -0.83 0.07 9.95
C SER A 24 0.34 -0.26 9.04
N ILE A 25 0.44 0.39 7.87
CA ILE A 25 1.54 0.18 6.92
C ILE A 25 2.84 0.78 7.48
N GLY A 26 2.76 1.97 8.09
CA GLY A 26 3.90 2.64 8.72
C GLY A 26 4.60 1.78 9.75
N SER A 27 3.84 1.11 10.63
CA SER A 27 4.41 0.18 11.61
C SER A 27 5.17 -0.99 10.98
N VAL A 28 4.71 -1.50 9.83
CA VAL A 28 5.42 -2.57 9.09
C VAL A 28 6.72 -2.04 8.49
N ILE A 29 6.70 -0.82 7.95
CA ILE A 29 7.91 -0.17 7.42
C ILE A 29 8.95 0.01 8.52
N ASP A 30 8.52 0.48 9.69
CA ASP A 30 9.39 0.73 10.83
C ASP A 30 9.98 -0.59 11.37
N GLU A 31 9.20 -1.68 11.41
CA GLU A 31 9.69 -3.02 11.73
C GLU A 31 10.75 -3.53 10.75
N ILE A 32 10.54 -3.34 9.44
CA ILE A 32 11.50 -3.72 8.40
C ILE A 32 12.81 -2.95 8.58
N ASN A 33 12.70 -1.62 8.73
CA ASN A 33 13.86 -0.75 8.87
C ASN A 33 14.64 -1.05 10.16
N ALA A 34 13.94 -1.33 11.27
CA ALA A 34 14.55 -1.71 12.54
C ALA A 34 15.28 -3.07 12.43
N ALA A 35 14.68 -4.06 11.78
CA ALA A 35 15.30 -5.37 11.57
C ALA A 35 16.57 -5.31 10.72
N VAL A 36 16.65 -4.36 9.78
CA VAL A 36 17.83 -4.16 8.92
C VAL A 36 18.84 -3.15 9.52
N GLY A 37 18.41 -2.31 10.45
CA GLY A 37 19.22 -1.28 11.10
C GLY A 37 19.43 -0.01 10.26
N LYS A 38 18.66 0.17 9.19
CA LYS A 38 18.66 1.37 8.32
C LYS A 38 17.37 1.44 7.50
N SER A 39 17.07 2.61 6.95
CA SER A 39 15.96 2.77 6.00
C SER A 39 16.23 2.00 4.71
N VAL A 40 15.39 1.01 4.39
CA VAL A 40 15.50 0.16 3.19
C VAL A 40 14.21 0.06 2.39
N VAL A 41 13.08 0.43 2.97
CA VAL A 41 11.82 0.52 2.23
C VAL A 41 11.86 1.78 1.38
N ILE A 42 11.63 1.62 0.07
CA ILE A 42 11.67 2.73 -0.90
C ILE A 42 10.32 2.99 -1.56
N ALA A 43 9.39 2.03 -1.49
CA ALA A 43 8.10 2.16 -2.14
C ALA A 43 7.02 1.32 -1.45
N VAL A 44 5.78 1.79 -1.54
CA VAL A 44 4.56 1.11 -1.09
C VAL A 44 3.62 1.00 -2.29
N THR A 45 3.13 -0.22 -2.56
CA THR A 45 2.16 -0.46 -3.62
C THR A 45 0.85 -0.96 -3.03
N THR A 46 -0.25 -0.23 -3.24
CA THR A 46 -1.62 -0.60 -2.81
C THR A 46 -2.58 -0.53 -4.01
N ASP A 47 -3.85 -0.89 -3.84
CA ASP A 47 -4.86 -0.48 -4.84
C ASP A 47 -4.96 1.05 -4.92
N SER A 48 -5.64 1.53 -5.95
CA SER A 48 -5.78 2.96 -6.24
C SER A 48 -7.06 3.56 -5.67
N ALA A 49 -7.70 2.92 -4.67
CA ALA A 49 -8.91 3.44 -4.07
C ALA A 49 -8.68 4.83 -3.46
N PRO A 50 -9.69 5.73 -3.44
CA PRO A 50 -9.52 7.09 -2.90
C PRO A 50 -9.01 7.15 -1.46
N LEU A 51 -9.33 6.14 -0.66
CA LEU A 51 -8.81 5.99 0.70
C LEU A 51 -7.29 5.78 0.70
N MET A 52 -6.79 4.91 -0.16
CA MET A 52 -5.35 4.62 -0.26
C MET A 52 -4.60 5.84 -0.77
N GLN A 53 -5.15 6.55 -1.76
CA GLN A 53 -4.56 7.80 -2.25
C GLN A 53 -4.39 8.85 -1.16
N LYS A 54 -5.37 8.98 -0.26
CA LYS A 54 -5.23 9.86 0.92
C LYS A 54 -4.14 9.40 1.89
N ALA A 55 -4.00 8.09 2.11
CA ALA A 55 -2.92 7.56 2.93
C ALA A 55 -1.55 7.79 2.29
N TRP A 56 -1.45 7.76 0.95
CA TRP A 56 -0.22 8.05 0.21
C TRP A 56 0.30 9.46 0.47
N GLU A 57 -0.60 10.46 0.53
CA GLU A 57 -0.22 11.84 0.87
C GLU A 57 0.56 11.89 2.20
N SER A 58 0.13 11.09 3.19
CA SER A 58 0.82 10.97 4.48
C SER A 58 2.15 10.21 4.38
N PHE A 59 2.22 9.14 3.58
CA PHE A 59 3.44 8.34 3.40
C PHE A 59 4.55 9.12 2.71
N GLU A 60 4.19 9.96 1.74
CA GLU A 60 5.11 10.74 0.92
C GLU A 60 5.49 12.08 1.56
N GLU A 61 4.95 12.43 2.74
CA GLU A 61 5.47 13.56 3.51
C GLU A 61 6.96 13.34 3.80
N GLU A 62 7.82 14.18 3.21
CA GLU A 62 9.29 14.05 3.28
C GLU A 62 9.81 14.00 4.73
N GLU A 63 9.13 14.69 5.64
CA GLU A 63 9.44 14.71 7.08
C GLU A 63 9.17 13.35 7.77
N LYS A 64 8.31 12.51 7.19
CA LYS A 64 8.00 11.16 7.71
C LYS A 64 8.94 10.12 7.11
N ARG A 65 8.95 9.92 5.78
CA ARG A 65 9.63 8.78 5.14
C ARG A 65 10.03 9.10 3.69
N PRO A 66 11.26 8.75 3.24
CA PRO A 66 11.67 8.90 1.85
C PRO A 66 11.16 7.73 1.00
N ILE A 67 9.84 7.59 0.88
CA ILE A 67 9.16 6.50 0.16
C ILE A 67 8.26 7.03 -0.95
N PHE A 68 8.05 6.20 -1.97
CA PHE A 68 7.11 6.48 -3.06
C PHE A 68 5.88 5.57 -2.97
N CYS A 69 4.70 6.12 -3.20
CA CYS A 69 3.47 5.35 -3.23
C CYS A 69 2.98 5.17 -4.66
N ASN A 70 2.53 3.97 -5.01
CA ASN A 70 2.01 3.70 -6.35
C ASN A 70 0.83 2.74 -6.33
N GLY A 71 -0.02 2.87 -7.36
CA GLY A 71 -1.12 1.94 -7.60
C GLY A 71 -0.65 0.57 -8.06
N CYS A 72 -1.41 -0.45 -7.65
CA CYS A 72 -1.20 -1.84 -8.03
C CYS A 72 -1.59 -2.06 -9.49
N SER A 73 -0.64 -2.54 -10.30
CA SER A 73 -0.88 -2.79 -11.73
C SER A 73 -1.96 -3.85 -11.96
N SER A 74 -2.08 -4.86 -11.09
CA SER A 74 -3.14 -5.87 -11.18
C SER A 74 -4.52 -5.27 -10.97
N HIS A 75 -4.64 -4.34 -10.02
CA HIS A 75 -5.89 -3.61 -9.80
C HIS A 75 -6.22 -2.70 -10.98
N ALA A 76 -5.23 -1.96 -11.50
CA ALA A 76 -5.41 -1.13 -12.68
C ALA A 76 -5.84 -1.93 -13.91
N LEU A 77 -5.26 -3.13 -14.12
CA LEU A 77 -5.67 -4.03 -15.18
C LEU A 77 -7.12 -4.48 -14.99
N ASN A 78 -7.53 -4.84 -13.77
CA ASN A 78 -8.91 -5.20 -13.49
C ASN A 78 -9.88 -4.06 -13.83
N LEU A 79 -9.55 -2.81 -13.46
CA LEU A 79 -10.35 -1.63 -13.81
C LEU A 79 -10.44 -1.42 -15.33
N ILE A 80 -9.34 -1.58 -16.08
CA ILE A 80 -9.36 -1.48 -17.55
C ILE A 80 -10.28 -2.55 -18.15
N MET A 81 -10.18 -3.78 -17.67
CA MET A 81 -11.01 -4.89 -18.14
C MET A 81 -12.50 -4.62 -17.87
N GLU A 82 -12.83 -4.15 -16.67
CA GLU A 82 -14.21 -3.90 -16.23
C GLU A 82 -14.80 -2.62 -16.86
N GLU A 83 -14.14 -1.48 -16.73
CA GLU A 83 -14.72 -0.16 -17.04
C GLU A 83 -14.51 0.27 -18.49
N VAL A 84 -13.40 -0.13 -19.11
CA VAL A 84 -13.09 0.26 -20.50
C VAL A 84 -13.57 -0.81 -21.47
N LEU A 85 -13.23 -2.07 -21.17
CA LEU A 85 -13.50 -3.19 -22.07
C LEU A 85 -14.81 -3.92 -21.79
N HIS A 86 -15.50 -3.60 -20.67
CA HIS A 86 -16.78 -4.20 -20.28
C HIS A 86 -16.73 -5.73 -20.12
N PHE A 87 -15.57 -6.27 -19.76
CA PHE A 87 -15.47 -7.67 -19.34
C PHE A 87 -16.08 -7.85 -17.94
N PRO A 88 -16.65 -9.03 -17.64
CA PRO A 88 -17.03 -9.37 -16.27
C PRO A 88 -15.80 -9.27 -15.35
N ARG A 89 -16.02 -8.77 -14.14
CA ARG A 89 -14.99 -8.71 -13.10
C ARG A 89 -14.41 -10.10 -12.86
N MET A 90 -13.10 -10.17 -12.72
CA MET A 90 -12.40 -11.41 -12.41
C MET A 90 -12.28 -11.52 -10.89
N ASP A 91 -13.24 -12.21 -10.28
CA ASP A 91 -13.29 -12.50 -8.85
C ASP A 91 -12.38 -13.68 -8.48
#